data_AF-A0A2V6RHA3-F1
#
_entry.id   AF-A0A2V6RHA3-F1
#
_cell.length_a   1.000
_cell.length_b   1.000
_cell.length_c   1.000
_cell.angle_alpha   90.00
_cell.angle_beta   90.00
_cell.angle_gamma   90.00
#
_symmetry.space_group_name_H-M   'P 1'
#
loop_
_entity.id
_entity.type
_entity.pdbx_description
1 polymer ?
#
loop_
_entity_poly.entity_id
_entity_poly.type
_entity_poly.pdbx_seq_one_letter_code
_entity_poly.pdbx_strand_id
1 'polypeptide(L)'
;MVNLFLLQRFGLSLPFMEGLPGVVLVQTLLYFPVIMVATAAALSGIDRGLEEAAQMLGASGLRLHRRILLPLARRGYAAGALLTFIRVVDDLGTPLMLDYPTLLAPQAYVRVTTVGLADGEASVICAVLIALSLVALWLFTRALGRKELTSLGQSGKRSGVSLGAGGTAGAWALAALLLAPALLPQVGVLLLSVSREWGPTILPSAYTADHYREVLWRTPHYLWNTLRYAILAACVDMVLGTVIAWLLLRGRTRGAGWLHA
;
A
#
# COMPACT_ATOMS: atom_id res chain seq x y z
N MET A 1 16.97 3.07 -14.47
CA MET A 1 17.95 2.92 -13.37
C MET A 1 18.50 1.50 -13.29
N VAL A 2 17.72 0.52 -12.85
CA VAL A 2 18.20 -0.84 -12.59
C VAL A 2 18.51 -1.63 -13.88
N ASN A 3 17.70 -1.47 -14.94
CA ASN A 3 17.98 -2.09 -16.25
C ASN A 3 19.33 -1.61 -16.83
N LEU A 4 19.62 -0.30 -16.74
CA LEU A 4 20.90 0.28 -17.18
C LEU A 4 22.10 -0.14 -16.32
N PHE A 5 21.93 -0.26 -14.99
CA PHE A 5 22.96 -0.77 -14.10
C PHE A 5 23.34 -2.22 -14.44
N LEU A 6 22.34 -3.07 -14.68
CA LEU A 6 22.55 -4.47 -15.04
C LEU A 6 23.15 -4.63 -16.43
N LEU A 7 22.76 -3.76 -17.38
CA LEU A 7 23.40 -3.66 -18.69
C LEU A 7 24.86 -3.23 -18.59
N GLN A 8 25.18 -2.19 -17.81
CA GLN A 8 26.54 -1.67 -17.67
C GLN A 8 27.47 -2.59 -16.89
N ARG A 9 26.96 -3.28 -15.85
CA ARG A 9 27.78 -4.12 -14.97
C ARG A 9 27.83 -5.58 -15.38
N PHE A 10 26.77 -6.11 -15.97
CA PHE A 10 26.63 -7.53 -16.29
C PHE A 10 26.30 -7.81 -17.77
N GLY A 11 26.15 -6.78 -18.62
CA GLY A 11 25.80 -6.96 -20.04
C GLY A 11 24.41 -7.55 -20.27
N LEU A 12 23.58 -7.63 -19.23
CA LEU A 12 22.25 -8.22 -19.25
C LEU A 12 21.19 -7.13 -19.34
N SER A 13 20.44 -7.11 -20.43
CA SER A 13 19.19 -6.37 -20.51
C SER A 13 18.08 -7.21 -19.87
N LEU A 14 17.41 -6.63 -18.88
CA LEU A 14 16.30 -7.27 -18.20
C LEU A 14 15.01 -6.54 -18.61
N PRO A 15 14.39 -6.95 -19.74
CA PRO A 15 13.20 -6.28 -20.28
C PRO A 15 11.98 -6.39 -19.35
N PHE A 16 12.06 -7.14 -18.25
CA PHE A 16 10.99 -7.23 -17.26
C PHE A 16 10.71 -5.92 -16.51
N MET A 17 11.59 -4.91 -16.61
CA MET A 17 11.36 -3.60 -16.00
C MET A 17 10.66 -2.58 -16.91
N GLU A 18 10.37 -2.95 -18.16
CA GLU A 18 9.71 -2.08 -19.12
C GLU A 18 8.22 -2.40 -19.21
N GLY A 19 7.38 -1.37 -19.30
CA GLY A 19 5.93 -1.51 -19.42
C GLY A 19 5.26 -2.11 -18.18
N LEU A 20 4.17 -2.85 -18.40
CA LEU A 20 3.33 -3.43 -17.33
C LEU A 20 4.11 -4.30 -16.32
N PRO A 21 5.01 -5.22 -16.73
CA PRO A 21 5.77 -6.03 -15.78
C PRO A 21 6.65 -5.20 -14.82
N GLY A 22 7.21 -4.10 -15.30
CA GLY A 22 7.98 -3.17 -14.47
C GLY A 22 7.11 -2.47 -13.43
N VAL A 23 5.92 -2.01 -13.83
CA VAL A 23 4.94 -1.42 -12.91
C VAL A 23 4.51 -2.43 -11.85
N VAL A 24 4.17 -3.66 -12.26
CA VAL A 24 3.77 -4.74 -11.34
C VAL A 24 4.87 -5.02 -10.32
N LEU A 25 6.13 -5.10 -10.77
CA LEU A 25 7.26 -5.33 -9.87
C LEU A 25 7.41 -4.19 -8.85
N VAL A 26 7.44 -2.95 -9.32
CA VAL A 26 7.66 -1.79 -8.45
C VAL A 26 6.51 -1.63 -7.46
N GLN A 27 5.27 -1.79 -7.89
CA GLN A 27 4.10 -1.78 -7.01
C GLN A 27 4.12 -2.94 -6.02
N THR A 28 4.55 -4.14 -6.43
CA THR A 28 4.71 -5.28 -5.53
C THR A 28 5.70 -4.95 -4.42
N LEU A 29 6.86 -4.38 -4.76
CA LEU A 29 7.85 -3.97 -3.79
C LEU A 29 7.33 -2.85 -2.88
N LEU A 30 6.68 -1.83 -3.46
CA LEU A 30 6.14 -0.67 -2.73
C LEU A 30 5.06 -1.07 -1.72
N TYR A 31 4.16 -1.99 -2.08
CA TYR A 31 3.01 -2.38 -1.26
C TYR A 31 3.21 -3.67 -0.47
N PHE A 32 4.34 -4.37 -0.65
CA PHE A 32 4.71 -5.54 0.17
C PHE A 32 4.71 -5.24 1.68
N PRO A 33 5.27 -4.11 2.17
CA PRO A 33 5.25 -3.80 3.60
C PRO A 33 3.83 -3.62 4.16
N VAL A 34 2.91 -3.10 3.35
CA VAL A 34 1.51 -2.85 3.75
C VAL A 34 0.80 -4.17 4.07
N ILE A 35 0.90 -5.15 3.16
CA ILE A 35 0.30 -6.48 3.39
C ILE A 35 1.04 -7.23 4.51
N MET A 36 2.37 -7.04 4.64
CA MET A 36 3.16 -7.63 5.72
C MET A 36 2.67 -7.15 7.10
N VAL A 37 2.47 -5.84 7.29
CA VAL A 37 1.96 -5.26 8.54
C VAL A 37 0.56 -5.77 8.86
N ALA A 38 -0.34 -5.79 7.89
CA ALA A 38 -1.69 -6.32 8.08
C ALA A 38 -1.69 -7.81 8.48
N THR A 39 -0.85 -8.61 7.81
CA THR A 39 -0.71 -10.04 8.11
C THR A 39 -0.06 -10.26 9.48
N ALA A 40 0.93 -9.45 9.85
CA ALA A 40 1.58 -9.51 11.15
C ALA A 40 0.61 -9.17 12.30
N ALA A 41 -0.24 -8.16 12.11
CA ALA A 41 -1.31 -7.82 13.06
C ALA A 41 -2.35 -8.96 13.19
N ALA A 42 -2.71 -9.59 12.09
CA ALA A 42 -3.60 -10.76 12.11
C ALA A 42 -3.00 -11.95 12.88
N LEU A 43 -1.71 -12.22 12.63
CA LEU A 43 -0.99 -13.28 13.32
C LEU A 43 -0.80 -12.97 14.81
N SER A 44 -0.61 -11.70 15.20
CA SER A 44 -0.44 -11.32 16.61
C SER A 44 -1.72 -11.48 17.43
N GLY A 45 -2.89 -11.44 16.79
CA GLY A 45 -4.18 -11.73 17.42
C GLY A 45 -4.48 -13.21 17.66
N ILE A 46 -3.68 -14.15 17.13
CA ILE A 46 -3.87 -15.59 17.34
C ILE A 46 -3.36 -16.00 18.73
N ASP A 47 -4.20 -16.73 19.47
CA ASP A 47 -3.84 -17.29 20.77
C ASP A 47 -2.62 -18.22 20.67
N ARG A 48 -1.60 -17.94 21.47
CA ARG A 48 -0.36 -18.71 21.55
C ARG A 48 -0.60 -20.14 22.05
N GLY A 49 -1.66 -20.38 22.83
CA GLY A 49 -2.03 -21.73 23.27
C GLY A 49 -2.33 -22.70 22.12
N LEU A 50 -2.85 -22.18 20.99
CA LEU A 50 -3.06 -22.99 19.78
C LEU A 50 -1.74 -23.39 19.12
N GLU A 51 -0.74 -22.53 19.20
CA GLU A 51 0.60 -22.80 18.67
C GLU A 51 1.33 -23.85 19.52
N GLU A 52 1.28 -23.69 20.85
CA GLU A 52 1.90 -24.62 21.79
C GLU A 52 1.24 -26.00 21.76
N ALA A 53 -0.09 -26.07 21.71
CA ALA A 53 -0.83 -27.34 21.56
C ALA A 53 -0.47 -28.07 20.26
N ALA A 54 -0.31 -27.34 19.16
CA ALA A 54 0.11 -27.90 17.90
C ALA A 54 1.55 -28.44 17.92
N GLN A 55 2.46 -27.72 18.58
CA GLN A 55 3.83 -28.17 18.78
C GLN A 55 3.87 -29.44 19.65
N MET A 56 3.04 -29.55 20.69
CA MET A 56 2.89 -30.78 21.49
C MET A 56 2.36 -31.97 20.68
N LEU A 57 1.52 -31.72 19.67
CA LEU A 57 1.04 -32.73 18.73
C LEU A 57 2.02 -33.00 17.57
N GLY A 58 3.24 -32.47 17.62
CA GLY A 58 4.31 -32.73 16.64
C GLY A 58 4.26 -31.85 15.38
N ALA A 59 3.50 -30.75 15.38
CA ALA A 59 3.53 -29.76 14.29
C ALA A 59 4.55 -28.65 14.60
N SER A 60 5.64 -28.59 13.81
CA SER A 60 6.67 -27.55 13.94
C SER A 60 7.00 -26.86 12.61
N GLY A 61 7.63 -25.69 12.68
CA GLY A 61 8.15 -24.93 11.54
C GLY A 61 7.09 -24.65 10.46
N LEU A 62 7.40 -25.03 9.21
CA LEU A 62 6.52 -24.79 8.07
C LEU A 62 5.19 -25.56 8.16
N ARG A 63 5.16 -26.70 8.84
CA ARG A 63 3.94 -27.51 9.04
C ARG A 63 2.94 -26.78 9.94
N LEU A 64 3.43 -26.24 11.06
CA LEU A 64 2.67 -25.40 11.98
C LEU A 64 2.15 -24.15 11.26
N HIS A 65 3.02 -23.47 10.51
CA HIS A 65 2.65 -22.27 9.79
C HIS A 65 1.56 -22.53 8.74
N ARG A 66 1.74 -23.52 7.86
CA ARG A 66 0.79 -23.80 6.77
C ARG A 66 -0.53 -24.42 7.23
N ARG A 67 -0.53 -25.26 8.27
CA ARG A 67 -1.74 -25.98 8.71
C ARG A 67 -2.55 -25.23 9.75
N ILE A 68 -1.94 -24.32 10.50
CA ILE A 68 -2.61 -23.67 11.64
C ILE A 68 -2.54 -22.16 11.50
N LEU A 69 -1.35 -21.57 11.53
CA LEU A 69 -1.22 -20.09 11.54
C LEU A 69 -1.81 -19.45 10.28
N LEU A 70 -1.51 -19.98 9.09
CA LEU A 70 -1.97 -19.42 7.82
C LEU A 70 -3.50 -19.53 7.65
N PRO A 71 -4.15 -20.69 7.91
CA PRO A 71 -5.62 -20.79 7.90
C PRO A 71 -6.31 -19.89 8.94
N LEU A 72 -5.73 -19.71 10.13
CA LEU A 72 -6.27 -18.80 11.13
C LEU A 72 -6.10 -17.33 10.71
N ALA A 73 -4.95 -16.97 10.16
CA ALA A 73 -4.65 -15.62 9.68
C ALA A 73 -5.26 -15.30 8.30
N ARG A 74 -5.92 -16.26 7.63
CA ARG A 74 -6.41 -16.11 6.24
C ARG A 74 -7.31 -14.89 6.05
N ARG A 75 -8.10 -14.54 7.05
CA ARG A 75 -9.02 -13.39 7.01
C ARG A 75 -8.27 -12.08 7.14
N GLY A 76 -7.31 -12.00 8.06
CA GLY A 76 -6.41 -10.84 8.14
C GLY A 76 -5.48 -10.69 6.93
N TYR A 77 -5.03 -11.79 6.33
CA TYR A 77 -4.32 -11.75 5.04
C TYR A 77 -5.22 -11.21 3.93
N ALA A 78 -6.47 -11.69 3.83
CA ALA A 78 -7.44 -11.17 2.86
C ALA A 78 -7.73 -9.67 3.10
N ALA A 79 -7.73 -9.22 4.35
CA ALA A 79 -7.83 -7.82 4.72
C ALA A 79 -6.68 -7.00 4.12
N GLY A 80 -5.45 -7.45 4.35
CA GLY A 80 -4.24 -6.81 3.86
C GLY A 80 -4.20 -6.80 2.33
N ALA A 81 -4.53 -7.92 1.70
CA ALA A 81 -4.59 -8.04 0.24
C ALA A 81 -5.58 -7.06 -0.39
N LEU A 82 -6.75 -6.89 0.22
CA LEU A 82 -7.78 -5.99 -0.28
C LEU A 82 -7.44 -4.51 -0.04
N LEU A 83 -6.82 -4.18 1.10
CA LEU A 83 -6.26 -2.84 1.33
C LEU A 83 -5.18 -2.51 0.29
N THR A 84 -4.28 -3.46 0.02
CA THR A 84 -3.26 -3.32 -1.04
C THR A 84 -3.90 -3.18 -2.42
N PHE A 85 -4.96 -3.92 -2.72
CA PHE A 85 -5.69 -3.80 -3.98
C PHE A 85 -6.23 -2.39 -4.20
N ILE A 86 -6.90 -1.82 -3.20
CA ILE A 86 -7.41 -0.43 -3.26
C ILE A 86 -6.25 0.55 -3.51
N ARG A 87 -5.11 0.37 -2.83
CA ARG A 87 -3.93 1.23 -3.02
C ARG A 87 -3.31 1.12 -4.40
N VAL A 88 -3.26 -0.07 -4.99
CA VAL A 88 -2.69 -0.30 -6.33
C VAL A 88 -3.59 0.28 -7.42
N VAL A 89 -4.91 0.14 -7.28
CA VAL A 89 -5.89 0.65 -8.26
C VAL A 89 -5.86 2.17 -8.39
N ASP A 90 -5.72 2.86 -7.25
CA ASP A 90 -5.69 4.34 -7.20
C ASP A 90 -4.27 4.92 -7.38
N ASP A 91 -3.25 4.08 -7.60
CA ASP A 91 -1.87 4.53 -7.78
C ASP A 91 -1.62 5.08 -9.17
N LEU A 92 -1.53 6.40 -9.26
CA LEU A 92 -1.11 7.11 -10.47
C LEU A 92 0.40 7.36 -10.51
N GLY A 93 1.09 7.36 -9.36
CA GLY A 93 2.49 7.80 -9.27
C GLY A 93 3.45 6.82 -9.89
N THR A 94 3.39 5.55 -9.47
CA THR A 94 4.31 4.51 -9.94
C THR A 94 4.28 4.35 -11.47
N PRO A 95 3.12 4.25 -12.13
CA PRO A 95 3.08 4.03 -13.56
C PRO A 95 3.54 5.26 -14.35
N LEU A 96 3.19 6.48 -13.91
CA LEU A 96 3.64 7.71 -14.58
C LEU A 96 5.16 7.87 -14.51
N MET A 97 5.78 7.49 -13.39
CA MET A 97 7.24 7.51 -13.27
C MET A 97 7.95 6.50 -14.18
N LEU A 98 7.27 5.40 -14.51
CA LEU A 98 7.76 4.37 -15.43
C LEU A 98 7.31 4.61 -16.87
N ASP A 99 6.74 5.79 -17.17
CA ASP A 99 6.20 6.17 -18.47
C ASP A 99 5.16 5.16 -19.02
N TYR A 100 4.29 4.67 -18.13
CA TYR A 100 3.23 3.71 -18.44
C TYR A 100 1.84 4.26 -18.11
N PRO A 101 1.29 5.18 -18.94
CA PRO A 101 0.04 5.90 -18.66
C PRO A 101 -1.24 5.12 -19.02
N THR A 102 -1.13 3.86 -19.45
CA THR A 102 -2.26 3.06 -19.95
C THR A 102 -3.15 2.47 -18.84
N LEU A 103 -2.75 2.59 -17.57
CA LEU A 103 -3.56 2.18 -16.43
C LEU A 103 -4.64 3.24 -16.11
N LEU A 104 -5.74 2.81 -15.50
CA LEU A 104 -6.92 3.65 -15.26
C LEU A 104 -6.60 4.98 -14.55
N ALA A 105 -5.87 4.94 -13.42
CA ALA A 105 -5.55 6.14 -12.65
C ALA A 105 -4.61 7.12 -13.39
N PRO A 106 -3.45 6.68 -13.94
CA PRO A 106 -2.63 7.51 -14.83
C PRO A 106 -3.38 8.06 -16.05
N GLN A 107 -4.22 7.25 -16.69
CA GLN A 107 -4.97 7.64 -17.87
C GLN A 107 -6.00 8.73 -17.55
N ALA A 108 -6.72 8.59 -16.44
CA ALA A 108 -7.62 9.64 -15.95
C ALA A 108 -6.86 10.95 -15.71
N TYR A 109 -5.70 10.87 -15.05
CA TYR A 109 -4.86 12.03 -14.77
C TYR A 109 -4.39 12.74 -16.06
N VAL A 110 -3.83 11.98 -17.01
CA VAL A 110 -3.35 12.53 -18.29
C VAL A 110 -4.49 13.19 -19.06
N ARG A 111 -5.67 12.57 -19.10
CA ARG A 111 -6.83 13.15 -19.80
C ARG A 111 -7.34 14.43 -19.16
N VAL A 112 -7.46 14.46 -17.83
CA VAL A 112 -7.89 15.68 -17.11
C VAL A 112 -6.90 16.83 -17.32
N THR A 113 -5.60 16.53 -17.36
CA THR A 113 -4.56 17.56 -17.53
C THR A 113 -4.36 18.00 -18.98
N THR A 114 -4.66 17.15 -19.98
CA THR A 114 -4.46 17.47 -21.40
C THR A 114 -5.72 17.97 -22.11
N VAL A 115 -6.87 17.34 -21.87
CA VAL A 115 -8.16 17.65 -22.51
C VAL A 115 -9.00 18.59 -21.65
N GLY A 116 -8.78 18.57 -20.33
CA GLY A 116 -9.48 19.41 -19.36
C GLY A 116 -10.65 18.70 -18.68
N LEU A 117 -11.27 19.41 -17.73
CA LEU A 117 -12.33 18.88 -16.85
C LEU A 117 -13.63 18.53 -17.58
N ALA A 118 -13.81 18.98 -18.82
CA ALA A 118 -15.00 18.71 -19.63
C ALA A 118 -14.91 17.38 -20.40
N ASP A 119 -13.80 16.64 -20.29
CA ASP A 119 -13.68 15.33 -20.92
C ASP A 119 -14.64 14.32 -20.27
N GLY A 120 -15.63 13.89 -21.06
CA GLY A 120 -16.59 12.87 -20.66
C GLY A 120 -15.91 11.53 -20.37
N GLU A 121 -14.85 11.17 -21.12
CA GLU A 121 -14.15 9.91 -20.92
C GLU A 121 -13.36 9.90 -19.60
N ALA A 122 -12.66 10.99 -19.28
CA ALA A 122 -11.97 11.14 -17.99
C ALA A 122 -12.93 11.01 -16.81
N SER A 123 -14.11 11.65 -16.91
CA SER A 123 -15.14 11.60 -15.87
C SER A 123 -15.66 10.17 -15.66
N VAL A 124 -15.84 9.40 -16.74
CA VAL A 124 -16.24 7.98 -16.66
C VAL A 124 -15.15 7.14 -15.99
N ILE A 125 -13.87 7.33 -16.33
CA ILE A 125 -12.77 6.58 -15.70
C ILE A 125 -12.73 6.87 -14.19
N CYS A 126 -12.86 8.14 -13.78
CA CYS A 126 -12.96 8.50 -12.37
C CYS A 126 -14.16 7.84 -11.67
N ALA A 127 -15.33 7.82 -12.30
CA ALA A 127 -16.51 7.15 -11.75
C ALA A 127 -16.32 5.63 -11.61
N VAL A 128 -15.65 4.99 -12.57
CA VAL A 128 -15.31 3.56 -12.52
C VAL A 128 -14.31 3.27 -11.39
N LEU A 129 -13.30 4.11 -11.20
CA LEU A 129 -12.37 3.98 -10.07
C LEU A 129 -13.08 4.10 -8.72
N ILE A 130 -13.96 5.09 -8.57
CA ILE A 130 -14.78 5.25 -7.36
C ILE A 130 -15.64 4.01 -7.12
N ALA A 131 -16.33 3.53 -8.16
CA ALA A 131 -17.15 2.33 -8.07
C ALA A 131 -16.33 1.10 -7.67
N LEU A 132 -15.15 0.92 -8.27
CA LEU A 132 -14.24 -0.18 -7.96
C LEU A 132 -13.75 -0.12 -6.51
N SER A 133 -13.36 1.07 -6.03
CA SER A 133 -12.93 1.28 -4.64
C SER A 133 -14.07 1.07 -3.64
N LEU A 134 -15.30 1.49 -3.96
CA LEU A 134 -16.49 1.21 -3.14
C LEU A 134 -16.84 -0.28 -3.10
N VAL A 135 -16.77 -0.98 -4.24
CA VAL A 135 -16.99 -2.43 -4.31
C VAL A 135 -15.91 -3.17 -3.53
N ALA A 136 -14.65 -2.78 -3.66
CA ALA A 136 -13.55 -3.34 -2.90
C ALA A 136 -13.75 -3.13 -1.39
N LEU A 137 -14.14 -1.92 -0.96
CA LEU A 137 -14.44 -1.64 0.45
C LEU A 137 -15.67 -2.40 0.96
N TRP A 138 -16.69 -2.57 0.13
CA TRP A 138 -17.87 -3.37 0.46
C TRP A 138 -17.51 -4.85 0.61
N LEU A 139 -16.71 -5.40 -0.30
CA LEU A 139 -16.17 -6.75 -0.18
C LEU A 139 -15.29 -6.88 1.06
N PHE A 140 -14.53 -5.83 1.42
CA PHE A 140 -13.67 -5.81 2.60
C PHE A 140 -14.47 -5.92 3.88
N THR A 141 -15.49 -5.07 4.02
CA THR A 141 -16.37 -5.06 5.19
C THR A 141 -17.21 -6.34 5.28
N ARG A 142 -17.55 -6.98 4.15
CA ARG A 142 -18.26 -8.27 4.13
C ARG A 142 -17.35 -9.47 4.45
N ALA A 143 -16.11 -9.47 3.96
CA ALA A 143 -15.17 -10.57 4.15
C ALA A 143 -14.58 -10.58 5.56
N LEU A 144 -14.29 -9.39 6.12
CA LEU A 144 -13.86 -9.22 7.50
C LEU A 144 -15.08 -8.95 8.38
N GLY A 145 -15.64 -9.99 8.98
CA GLY A 145 -16.61 -9.79 10.05
C GLY A 145 -16.09 -8.80 11.09
N ARG A 146 -16.96 -7.92 11.60
CA ARG A 146 -16.63 -6.71 12.40
C ARG A 146 -15.63 -6.89 13.55
N LYS A 147 -15.48 -8.10 14.09
CA LYS A 147 -14.53 -8.44 15.17
C LYS A 147 -13.06 -8.39 14.73
N GLU A 148 -12.75 -8.64 13.46
CA GLU A 148 -11.36 -8.59 12.97
C GLU A 148 -10.90 -7.18 12.56
N LEU A 149 -11.84 -6.30 12.19
CA LEU A 149 -11.56 -4.89 11.95
C LEU A 149 -11.04 -4.16 13.19
N THR A 150 -11.56 -4.52 14.37
CA THR A 150 -11.08 -3.99 15.66
C THR A 150 -9.73 -4.56 16.10
N SER A 151 -9.38 -5.78 15.68
CA SER A 151 -8.07 -6.38 15.99
C SER A 151 -6.94 -5.88 15.09
N LEU A 152 -7.23 -5.27 13.94
CA LEU A 152 -6.21 -4.61 13.10
C LEU A 152 -5.54 -3.40 13.81
N GLY A 153 -6.21 -2.79 14.80
CA GLY A 153 -5.65 -1.71 15.63
C GLY A 153 -5.13 -2.17 16.99
N GLN A 154 -5.58 -3.33 17.49
CA GLN A 154 -5.08 -3.94 18.73
C GLN A 154 -4.06 -5.01 18.38
N SER A 155 -2.82 -4.60 18.14
CA SER A 155 -1.69 -5.54 18.20
C SER A 155 -1.52 -5.92 19.66
N GLY A 156 -2.11 -7.05 20.06
CA GLY A 156 -1.87 -7.63 21.38
C GLY A 156 -0.36 -7.77 21.58
N LYS A 157 0.15 -7.40 22.76
CA LYS A 157 1.55 -7.61 23.14
C LYS A 157 1.85 -9.10 23.10
N ARG A 158 2.26 -9.61 21.94
CA ARG A 158 2.88 -10.92 21.83
C ARG A 158 4.18 -10.86 22.63
N SER A 159 4.36 -11.78 23.58
CA SER A 159 5.67 -12.02 24.17
C SER A 159 6.59 -12.48 23.04
N GLY A 160 7.51 -11.59 22.63
CA GLY A 160 8.44 -11.88 21.54
C GLY A 160 9.17 -13.18 21.82
N VAL A 161 9.27 -14.04 20.80
CA VAL A 161 10.18 -15.18 20.87
C VAL A 161 11.58 -14.58 20.93
N SER A 162 12.30 -14.81 22.03
CA SER A 162 13.68 -14.37 22.16
C SER A 162 14.53 -15.19 21.21
N LEU A 163 14.76 -14.63 20.01
CA LEU A 163 15.77 -15.13 19.11
C LEU A 163 17.14 -14.82 19.74
N GLY A 164 18.06 -15.78 19.76
CA GLY A 164 19.45 -15.50 20.13
C GLY A 164 20.07 -14.45 19.18
N ALA A 165 21.21 -13.86 19.54
CA ALA A 165 21.81 -12.77 18.78
C ALA A 165 22.00 -13.07 17.27
N GLY A 166 22.34 -14.32 16.92
CA GLY A 166 22.42 -14.78 15.53
C GLY A 166 21.05 -14.87 14.83
N GLY A 167 20.01 -15.28 15.56
CA GLY A 167 18.63 -15.32 15.04
C GLY A 167 18.04 -13.93 14.84
N THR A 168 18.33 -12.98 15.73
CA THR A 168 17.94 -11.58 15.55
C THR A 168 18.66 -10.95 14.37
N ALA A 169 19.96 -11.22 14.21
CA ALA A 169 20.73 -10.74 13.05
C ALA A 169 20.18 -11.31 11.73
N GLY A 170 19.86 -12.60 11.70
CA GLY A 170 19.22 -13.23 10.53
C GLY A 170 17.84 -12.65 10.21
N ALA A 171 17.02 -12.37 11.22
CA ALA A 171 15.72 -11.73 11.05
C ALA A 171 15.85 -10.30 10.49
N TRP A 172 16.79 -9.51 11.01
CA TRP A 172 17.09 -8.18 10.48
C TRP A 172 17.66 -8.23 9.06
N ALA A 173 18.52 -9.19 8.75
CA ALA A 173 19.05 -9.39 7.40
C ALA A 173 17.93 -9.76 6.41
N LEU A 174 17.01 -10.64 6.80
CA LEU A 174 15.84 -10.99 5.97
C LEU A 174 14.90 -9.78 5.79
N ALA A 175 14.63 -9.04 6.86
CA ALA A 175 13.83 -7.81 6.80
C ALA A 175 14.49 -6.78 5.87
N ALA A 176 15.80 -6.57 5.98
CA ALA A 176 16.55 -5.69 5.09
C ALA A 176 16.50 -6.19 3.64
N LEU A 177 16.66 -7.50 3.39
CA LEU A 177 16.58 -8.09 2.05
C LEU A 177 15.22 -7.86 1.40
N LEU A 178 14.13 -7.93 2.18
CA LEU A 178 12.76 -7.75 1.69
C LEU A 178 12.36 -6.27 1.57
N LEU A 179 12.82 -5.41 2.50
CA LEU A 179 12.44 -4.00 2.56
C LEU A 179 13.37 -3.07 1.77
N ALA A 180 14.65 -3.42 1.60
CA ALA A 180 15.59 -2.57 0.85
C ALA A 180 15.15 -2.36 -0.60
N PRO A 181 14.68 -3.39 -1.35
CA PRO A 181 14.14 -3.18 -2.69
C PRO A 181 12.90 -2.30 -2.70
N ALA A 182 12.08 -2.34 -1.64
CA ALA A 182 10.90 -1.51 -1.48
C ALA A 182 11.21 -0.02 -1.24
N LEU A 183 12.46 0.32 -0.91
CA LEU A 183 12.94 1.70 -0.73
C LEU A 183 13.57 2.27 -2.02
N LEU A 184 14.00 1.41 -2.95
CA LEU A 184 14.66 1.83 -4.18
C LEU A 184 13.81 2.78 -5.03
N PRO A 185 12.50 2.54 -5.25
CA PRO A 185 11.66 3.45 -6.02
C PRO A 185 11.57 4.84 -5.38
N GLN A 186 11.42 4.90 -4.05
CA GLN A 186 11.33 6.15 -3.28
C GLN A 186 12.65 6.92 -3.33
N VAL A 187 13.79 6.22 -3.23
CA VAL A 187 15.10 6.84 -3.45
C VAL A 187 15.21 7.37 -4.88
N GLY A 188 14.70 6.64 -5.88
CA GLY A 188 14.61 7.11 -7.26
C GLY A 188 13.80 8.39 -7.41
N VAL A 189 12.62 8.48 -6.78
CA VAL A 189 11.78 9.69 -6.76
C VAL A 189 12.51 10.86 -6.10
N LEU A 190 13.16 10.61 -4.96
CA LEU A 190 13.93 11.62 -4.24
C LEU A 190 15.09 12.15 -5.08
N LEU A 191 15.82 11.27 -5.75
CA LEU A 191 16.89 11.67 -6.67
C LEU A 191 16.35 12.45 -7.88
N LEU A 192 15.20 12.05 -8.42
CA LEU A 192 14.54 12.77 -9.52
C LEU A 192 14.15 14.18 -9.10
N SER A 193 13.67 14.37 -7.86
CA SER A 193 13.24 15.68 -7.36
C SER A 193 14.34 16.74 -7.33
N VAL A 194 15.61 16.31 -7.21
CA VAL A 194 16.79 17.18 -7.15
C VAL A 194 17.59 17.10 -8.46
N SER A 195 17.21 16.26 -9.41
CA SER A 195 17.94 16.10 -10.68
C SER A 195 17.52 17.20 -11.66
N ARG A 196 18.46 17.90 -12.30
CA ARG A 196 18.17 18.81 -13.42
C ARG A 196 18.05 18.07 -14.74
N GLU A 197 18.98 17.16 -14.94
CA GLU A 197 19.11 16.29 -16.11
C GLU A 197 19.56 14.92 -15.60
N TRP A 198 18.91 13.87 -16.10
CA TRP A 198 19.27 12.49 -15.75
C TRP A 198 19.60 11.70 -17.01
N GLY A 199 20.90 11.61 -17.31
CA GLY A 199 21.41 10.76 -18.38
C GLY A 199 21.38 9.26 -18.02
N PRO A 200 22.03 8.38 -18.82
CA PRO A 200 22.08 6.93 -18.58
C PRO A 200 23.08 6.55 -17.47
N THR A 201 23.02 7.24 -16.32
CA THR A 201 23.86 7.07 -15.13
C THR A 201 23.02 6.75 -13.91
N ILE A 202 23.59 6.02 -12.94
CA ILE A 202 22.89 5.61 -11.70
C ILE A 202 22.51 6.81 -10.82
N LEU A 203 23.32 7.87 -10.87
CA LEU A 203 23.07 9.13 -10.16
C LEU A 203 22.82 10.26 -11.17
N PRO A 204 22.07 11.31 -10.79
CA PRO A 204 21.88 12.50 -11.59
C PRO A 204 23.23 13.13 -11.98
N SER A 205 23.37 13.55 -13.24
CA SER A 205 24.56 14.23 -13.75
C SER A 205 24.64 15.69 -13.29
N ALA A 206 23.49 16.32 -13.03
CA ALA A 206 23.39 17.66 -12.48
C ALA A 206 22.26 17.74 -11.45
N TYR A 207 22.50 18.49 -10.38
CA TYR A 207 21.54 18.72 -9.30
C TYR A 207 20.96 20.14 -9.42
N THR A 208 19.66 20.28 -9.20
CA THR A 208 18.96 21.58 -9.14
C THR A 208 17.91 21.58 -8.02
N ALA A 209 17.65 22.77 -7.48
CA ALA A 209 16.53 23.05 -6.59
C ALA A 209 15.34 23.71 -7.33
N ASP A 210 15.43 23.85 -8.66
CA ASP A 210 14.43 24.57 -9.47
C ASP A 210 13.04 23.93 -9.39
N HIS A 211 12.94 22.59 -9.31
CA HIS A 211 11.67 21.89 -9.12
C HIS A 211 10.92 22.37 -7.87
N TYR A 212 11.63 22.55 -6.77
CA TYR A 212 11.05 23.06 -5.51
C TYR A 212 10.66 24.53 -5.63
N ARG A 213 11.47 25.34 -6.32
CA ARG A 213 11.16 26.75 -6.58
C ARG A 213 9.92 26.90 -7.46
N GLU A 214 9.78 26.08 -8.50
CA GLU A 214 8.60 26.04 -9.37
C GLU A 214 7.34 25.71 -8.57
N VAL A 215 7.39 24.63 -7.79
CA VAL A 215 6.23 24.16 -7.01
C VAL A 215 5.80 25.17 -5.94
N LEU A 216 6.76 25.76 -5.22
CA LEU A 216 6.46 26.63 -4.09
C LEU A 216 6.17 28.10 -4.50
N TRP A 217 6.79 28.61 -5.58
CA TRP A 217 6.61 30.01 -5.99
C TRP A 217 5.75 30.20 -7.24
N ARG A 218 5.77 29.29 -8.21
CA ARG A 218 5.04 29.45 -9.48
C ARG A 218 3.71 28.72 -9.50
N THR A 219 3.64 27.54 -8.88
CA THR A 219 2.40 26.76 -8.82
C THR A 219 1.95 26.41 -7.40
N PRO A 220 1.92 27.37 -6.45
CA PRO A 220 1.55 27.09 -5.06
C PRO A 220 0.10 26.62 -4.90
N HIS A 221 -0.76 26.92 -5.89
CA HIS A 221 -2.17 26.54 -5.88
C HIS A 221 -2.37 25.02 -5.90
N TYR A 222 -1.48 24.23 -6.53
CA TYR A 222 -1.58 22.76 -6.49
C TYR A 222 -1.36 22.22 -5.08
N LEU A 223 -0.33 22.72 -4.37
CA LEU A 223 -0.09 22.37 -2.97
C LEU A 223 -1.27 22.72 -2.09
N TRP A 224 -1.82 23.93 -2.27
CA TRP A 224 -2.91 24.41 -1.45
C TRP A 224 -4.23 23.68 -1.74
N ASN A 225 -4.50 23.30 -2.99
CA ASN A 225 -5.65 22.46 -3.34
C ASN A 225 -5.56 21.09 -2.67
N THR A 226 -4.42 20.41 -2.78
CA THR A 226 -4.21 19.10 -2.13
C THR A 226 -4.37 19.20 -0.62
N LEU A 227 -3.79 20.22 0.01
CA LEU A 227 -3.89 20.43 1.45
C LEU A 227 -5.34 20.72 1.89
N ARG A 228 -6.06 21.58 1.15
CA ARG A 228 -7.48 21.87 1.39
C ARG A 228 -8.32 20.62 1.30
N TYR A 229 -8.15 19.81 0.26
CA TYR A 229 -8.91 18.57 0.08
C TYR A 229 -8.59 17.56 1.18
N ALA A 230 -7.32 17.40 1.56
CA ALA A 230 -6.92 16.51 2.66
C ALA A 230 -7.54 16.93 3.99
N ILE A 231 -7.50 18.23 4.33
CA ILE A 231 -8.11 18.76 5.56
C ILE A 231 -9.63 18.58 5.53
N LEU A 232 -10.27 18.93 4.42
CA LEU A 232 -11.73 18.81 4.29
C LEU A 232 -12.18 17.35 4.41
N ALA A 233 -11.49 16.42 3.73
CA ALA A 233 -11.73 14.99 3.86
C ALA A 233 -11.57 14.52 5.31
N ALA A 234 -10.46 14.88 5.97
CA ALA A 234 -10.22 14.49 7.36
C ALA A 234 -11.28 15.02 8.33
N CYS A 235 -11.74 16.27 8.15
CA CYS A 235 -12.83 16.83 8.94
C CYS A 235 -14.15 16.09 8.71
N VAL A 236 -14.50 15.80 7.45
CA VAL A 236 -15.70 15.04 7.10
C VAL A 236 -15.65 13.63 7.70
N ASP A 237 -14.52 12.94 7.56
CA ASP A 237 -14.31 11.59 8.11
C ASP A 237 -14.41 11.57 9.63
N MET A 238 -13.87 12.58 10.31
CA MET A 238 -13.95 12.70 11.77
C MET A 238 -15.40 12.93 12.24
N VAL A 239 -16.15 13.80 11.56
CA VAL A 239 -17.56 14.04 11.88
C VAL A 239 -18.39 12.78 11.63
N LEU A 240 -18.28 12.18 10.44
CA LEU A 240 -19.00 10.96 10.09
C LEU A 240 -18.63 9.81 11.03
N GLY A 241 -17.34 9.61 11.30
CA GLY A 241 -16.83 8.59 12.21
C GLY A 241 -17.35 8.76 13.63
N THR A 242 -17.37 9.99 14.14
CA THR A 242 -17.91 10.30 15.48
C THR A 242 -19.42 10.04 15.54
N VAL A 243 -20.17 10.44 14.49
CA VAL A 243 -21.62 10.19 14.41
C VAL A 243 -21.91 8.69 14.36
N ILE A 244 -21.19 7.93 13.52
CA ILE A 244 -21.34 6.47 13.43
C ILE A 244 -21.00 5.81 14.78
N ALA A 245 -19.90 6.20 15.42
CA ALA A 245 -19.50 5.66 16.72
C ALA A 245 -20.53 5.98 17.82
N TRP A 246 -21.05 7.21 17.84
CA TRP A 246 -22.09 7.63 18.78
C TRP A 246 -23.40 6.85 18.57
N LEU A 247 -23.82 6.64 17.31
CA LEU A 247 -25.00 5.84 16.98
C LEU A 247 -24.84 4.37 17.41
N LEU A 248 -23.65 3.78 17.21
CA LEU A 248 -23.35 2.40 17.63
C LEU A 248 -23.34 2.23 19.16
N LEU A 249 -22.90 3.25 19.91
CA LEU A 249 -22.83 3.20 21.37
C LEU A 249 -24.19 3.49 22.06
N ARG A 250 -25.06 4.31 21.45
CA ARG A 250 -26.32 4.76 22.09
C ARG A 250 -27.61 4.14 21.52
N GLY A 251 -27.59 3.45 20.37
CA GLY A 251 -28.81 3.16 19.61
C GLY A 251 -29.27 1.71 19.53
N ARG A 252 -30.36 1.36 20.23
CA ARG A 252 -31.38 0.37 19.77
C ARG A 252 -32.17 0.96 18.58
N THR A 253 -31.51 1.31 17.49
CA THR A 253 -32.16 1.93 16.31
C THR A 253 -32.64 0.88 15.30
N ARG A 254 -33.73 1.20 14.58
CA ARG A 254 -34.40 0.31 13.58
C ARG A 254 -33.55 -0.06 12.35
N GLY A 255 -32.32 0.45 12.24
CA GLY A 255 -31.32 0.06 11.23
C GLY A 255 -30.11 -0.67 11.81
N ALA A 256 -30.05 -0.87 13.13
CA ALA A 256 -28.94 -1.55 13.78
C ALA A 256 -28.73 -2.98 13.22
N GLY A 257 -29.79 -3.65 12.76
CA GLY A 257 -29.70 -4.97 12.12
C GLY A 257 -28.86 -5.01 10.84
N TRP A 258 -28.78 -3.92 10.06
CA TRP A 258 -27.97 -3.85 8.83
C TRP A 258 -26.49 -3.56 9.13
N LEU A 259 -26.22 -2.91 10.26
CA LEU A 259 -24.86 -2.71 10.75
C LEU A 259 -24.37 -3.95 11.52
N HIS A 260 -25.24 -4.68 12.23
CA HIS A 260 -24.90 -5.86 13.05
C HIS A 260 -24.81 -7.20 12.28
N ALA A 261 -25.19 -7.25 11.01
CA ALA A 261 -25.00 -8.42 10.13
C ALA A 261 -23.61 -8.40 9.47
#